data_AF-A0A8H7WPA1-F1
#
_entry.id   AF-A0A8H7WPA1-F1
#
_cell.length_a   1.000
_cell.length_b   1.000
_cell.length_c   1.000
_cell.angle_alpha   90.00
_cell.angle_beta   90.00
_cell.angle_gamma   90.00
#
_symmetry.space_group_name_H-M   'P 1'
#
loop_
_entity.id
_entity.type
_entity.pdbx_description
1 polymer ?
#
loop_
_entity_poly.entity_id
_entity_poly.type
_entity_poly.pdbx_seq_one_letter_code
_entity_poly.pdbx_strand_id
1 'polypeptide(L)'
;MPASSSQSLAVQFADAVPSLQTHIYDTVRERSDIANLSLLDQWRELVIRPLKLVKSDEPSSPSSYLLIIDALDECDNEGHVRTILQLLAEARLLTTVRLQVFLTSRPEVPIRHGIHAIPQAEHQDFVLHDIQPAIINHDISLFLEYHLGIIGQEWTLESEWPSDKVLRQLRSS
;
A
#
# COMPACT_ATOMS: atom_id res chain seq x y z
N MET A 1 4.67 0.39 -26.22
CA MET A 1 4.91 1.72 -25.60
C MET A 1 3.57 2.30 -25.16
N PRO A 2 3.49 3.00 -24.02
CA PRO A 2 4.55 3.21 -23.03
C PRO A 2 4.52 2.12 -21.95
N ALA A 3 5.72 1.70 -21.54
CA ALA A 3 5.94 0.93 -20.33
C ALA A 3 6.01 1.92 -19.17
N SER A 4 5.02 1.92 -18.28
CA SER A 4 5.03 2.76 -17.08
C SER A 4 5.18 1.97 -15.78
N SER A 5 5.33 0.64 -15.83
CA SER A 5 5.12 -0.20 -14.63
C SER A 5 6.29 -1.13 -14.26
N SER A 6 7.53 -0.70 -14.41
CA SER A 6 8.67 -1.49 -13.89
C SER A 6 9.75 -0.64 -13.25
N GLN A 7 9.36 0.40 -12.50
CA GLN A 7 10.28 0.98 -11.54
C GLN A 7 10.36 0.05 -10.32
N SER A 8 11.55 -0.53 -10.10
CA SER A 8 11.86 -1.29 -8.88
C SER A 8 11.56 -0.46 -7.64
N LEU A 9 11.11 -1.10 -6.56
CA LEU A 9 10.91 -0.46 -5.27
C LEU A 9 12.16 0.30 -4.81
N ALA A 10 13.37 -0.21 -5.11
CA ALA A 10 14.62 0.47 -4.78
C ALA A 10 14.75 1.84 -5.48
N VAL A 11 14.32 1.95 -6.73
CA VAL A 11 14.32 3.23 -7.46
C VAL A 11 13.32 4.18 -6.83
N GLN A 12 12.10 3.71 -6.54
CA GLN A 12 11.08 4.53 -5.90
C GLN A 12 11.51 5.00 -4.50
N PHE A 13 12.21 4.16 -3.73
CA PHE A 13 12.81 4.55 -2.45
C PHE A 13 13.92 5.59 -2.63
N ALA A 14 14.79 5.44 -3.62
CA ALA A 14 15.86 6.40 -3.92
C ALA A 14 15.29 7.77 -4.30
N ASP A 15 14.22 7.80 -5.08
CA ASP A 15 13.55 9.03 -5.52
C ASP A 15 12.80 9.70 -4.36
N ALA A 16 12.13 8.92 -3.52
CA ALA A 16 11.38 9.43 -2.36
C ALA A 16 12.28 9.87 -1.19
N VAL A 17 13.46 9.26 -1.06
CA VAL A 17 14.38 9.47 0.07
C VAL A 17 15.78 9.76 -0.47
N PRO A 18 16.15 11.04 -0.65
CA PRO A 18 17.43 11.42 -1.25
C PRO A 18 18.66 10.85 -0.53
N SER A 19 18.59 10.66 0.80
CA SER A 19 19.68 10.06 1.58
C SER A 19 19.90 8.56 1.27
N LEU A 20 18.91 7.86 0.73
CA LEU A 20 19.05 6.47 0.26
C LEU A 20 19.74 6.39 -1.11
N GLN A 21 19.61 7.42 -1.94
CA GLN A 21 20.08 7.40 -3.32
C GLN A 21 21.57 7.07 -3.41
N THR A 22 22.40 7.71 -2.58
CA THR A 22 23.85 7.44 -2.54
C THR A 22 24.15 5.99 -2.13
N HIS A 23 23.48 5.49 -1.09
CA HIS A 23 23.68 4.13 -0.57
C HIS A 23 23.27 3.05 -1.60
N ILE A 24 22.18 3.27 -2.32
CA ILE A 24 21.70 2.38 -3.39
C ILE A 24 22.66 2.41 -4.58
N TYR A 25 23.09 3.61 -4.99
CA TYR A 25 24.05 3.78 -6.09
C TYR A 25 25.38 3.09 -5.78
N ASP A 26 25.92 3.29 -4.58
CA ASP A 26 27.17 2.64 -4.15
C ASP A 26 27.03 1.13 -4.14
N THR A 27 25.90 0.59 -3.67
CA THR A 27 25.64 -0.86 -3.68
C THR A 27 25.64 -1.42 -5.10
N VAL A 28 24.97 -0.76 -6.06
CA VAL A 28 24.95 -1.20 -7.47
C VAL A 28 26.33 -1.11 -8.10
N ARG A 29 27.11 -0.07 -7.75
CA ARG A 29 28.49 0.12 -8.24
C ARG A 29 29.45 -0.95 -7.70
N GLU A 30 29.30 -1.32 -6.44
CA GLU A 30 30.14 -2.34 -5.78
C GLU A 30 29.76 -3.77 -6.18
N ARG A 31 28.48 -4.03 -6.47
CA ARG A 31 27.95 -5.37 -6.79
C ARG A 31 27.42 -5.44 -8.21
N SER A 32 28.30 -5.72 -9.15
CA SER A 32 27.96 -5.89 -10.57
C SER A 32 27.05 -7.09 -10.85
N ASP A 33 26.97 -8.06 -9.93
CA ASP A 33 26.13 -9.24 -10.00
C ASP A 33 24.73 -9.04 -9.39
N ILE A 34 24.42 -7.87 -8.83
CA ILE A 34 23.17 -7.58 -8.10
C ILE A 34 21.92 -7.98 -8.88
N ALA A 35 21.90 -7.75 -10.20
CA ALA A 35 20.77 -8.08 -11.07
C ALA A 35 20.53 -9.60 -11.24
N ASN A 36 21.56 -10.41 -10.98
CA ASN A 36 21.51 -11.87 -11.09
C ASN A 36 21.22 -12.56 -9.75
N LEU A 37 21.16 -11.80 -8.65
CA LEU A 37 20.86 -12.34 -7.33
C LEU A 37 19.38 -12.72 -7.21
N SER A 38 19.06 -13.52 -6.20
CA SER A 38 17.66 -13.81 -5.85
C SER A 38 16.90 -12.52 -5.50
N LEU A 39 15.57 -12.51 -5.65
CA LEU A 39 14.74 -11.36 -5.26
C LEU A 39 14.93 -10.97 -3.78
N LEU A 40 15.15 -11.97 -2.92
CA LEU A 40 15.44 -11.76 -1.50
C LEU A 40 16.76 -11.04 -1.27
N ASP A 41 17.80 -11.46 -1.97
CA ASP A 41 19.12 -10.83 -1.85
C ASP A 41 19.13 -9.42 -2.47
N GLN A 42 18.44 -9.23 -3.59
CA GLN A 42 18.23 -7.90 -4.18
C GLN A 42 17.50 -6.97 -3.21
N TRP A 43 16.42 -7.44 -2.58
CA TRP A 43 15.67 -6.68 -1.58
C TRP A 43 16.53 -6.28 -0.37
N ARG A 44 17.29 -7.25 0.17
CA ARG A 44 18.16 -6.98 1.31
C ARG A 44 19.19 -5.92 1.02
N GLU A 45 19.67 -5.84 -0.21
CA GLU A 45 20.85 -5.06 -0.55
C GLU A 45 20.50 -3.72 -1.17
N LEU A 46 19.37 -3.65 -1.88
CA LEU A 46 18.89 -2.42 -2.49
C LEU A 46 17.85 -1.69 -1.63
N VAL A 47 17.27 -2.33 -0.62
CA VAL A 47 16.25 -1.71 0.25
C VAL A 47 16.66 -1.78 1.72
N ILE A 48 16.79 -2.98 2.30
CA ILE A 48 17.01 -3.13 3.75
C ILE A 48 18.37 -2.55 4.19
N ARG A 49 19.46 -2.89 3.51
CA ARG A 49 20.81 -2.40 3.85
C ARG A 49 20.89 -0.88 3.73
N PRO A 50 20.46 -0.24 2.62
CA PRO A 50 20.41 1.21 2.52
C PRO A 50 19.60 1.87 3.65
N LEU A 51 18.41 1.35 3.96
CA LEU A 51 17.58 1.86 5.06
C LEU A 51 18.24 1.73 6.44
N LYS A 52 19.09 0.72 6.65
CA LYS A 52 19.91 0.58 7.87
C LYS A 52 21.02 1.63 7.97
N LEU A 53 21.47 2.18 6.85
CA LEU A 53 22.55 3.17 6.81
C LEU A 53 22.05 4.62 6.88
N VAL A 54 20.74 4.83 6.64
CA VAL A 54 20.11 6.13 6.86
C VAL A 54 20.23 6.51 8.34
N LYS A 55 20.87 7.65 8.58
CA LYS A 55 20.91 8.28 9.89
C LYS A 55 19.72 9.22 10.01
N SER A 56 19.09 9.24 11.19
CA SER A 56 18.14 10.31 11.51
C SER A 56 18.91 11.58 11.81
N ASP A 57 18.37 12.72 11.37
CA ASP A 57 18.88 14.05 11.75
C ASP A 57 18.66 14.32 13.25
N GLU A 58 17.70 13.64 13.87
CA GLU A 58 17.38 13.74 15.30
C GLU A 58 17.65 12.40 16.02
N PRO A 59 18.58 12.34 16.98
CA PRO A 59 18.92 11.11 17.71
C PRO A 59 17.75 10.46 18.47
N SER A 60 16.72 11.25 18.76
CA SER A 60 15.59 10.86 19.60
C SER A 60 14.39 10.29 18.83
N SER A 61 14.37 10.40 17.49
CA SER A 61 13.25 9.96 16.67
C SER A 61 13.74 9.33 15.35
N PRO A 62 13.54 8.02 15.13
CA PRO A 62 13.90 7.40 13.86
C PRO A 62 12.99 7.93 12.74
N SER A 63 13.57 8.15 11.55
CA SER A 63 12.80 8.47 10.35
C SER A 63 11.75 7.39 10.06
N SER A 64 10.54 7.81 9.69
CA SER A 64 9.44 6.90 9.37
C SER A 64 9.08 7.00 7.89
N TYR A 65 8.96 5.85 7.23
CA TYR A 65 8.60 5.72 5.83
C TYR A 65 7.35 4.84 5.71
N LEU A 66 6.47 5.18 4.76
CA LEU A 66 5.29 4.39 4.44
C LEU A 66 5.43 3.85 3.02
N LEU A 67 5.46 2.54 2.90
CA LEU A 67 5.38 1.84 1.61
C LEU A 67 3.94 1.43 1.37
N ILE A 68 3.33 1.96 0.31
CA ILE A 68 1.99 1.62 -0.11
C ILE A 68 2.07 0.63 -1.27
N ILE A 69 1.42 -0.51 -1.13
CA ILE A 69 1.31 -1.53 -2.18
C ILE A 69 -0.16 -1.69 -2.51
N ASP A 70 -0.53 -1.23 -3.68
CA ASP A 70 -1.90 -1.31 -4.15
C ASP A 70 -2.12 -2.61 -4.94
N ALA A 71 -3.30 -3.22 -4.74
CA ALA A 71 -3.82 -4.36 -5.48
C ALA A 71 -2.83 -5.53 -5.64
N LEU A 72 -2.26 -6.04 -4.53
CA LEU A 72 -1.27 -7.14 -4.59
C LEU A 72 -1.81 -8.40 -5.31
N ASP A 73 -3.12 -8.63 -5.29
CA ASP A 73 -3.76 -9.76 -5.97
C ASP A 73 -3.75 -9.67 -7.51
N GLU A 74 -3.43 -8.51 -8.10
CA GLU A 74 -3.20 -8.38 -9.54
C GLU A 74 -1.83 -8.94 -9.98
N CYS A 75 -1.03 -9.45 -9.04
CA CYS A 75 0.22 -10.14 -9.36
C CYS A 75 -0.07 -11.53 -9.95
N ASP A 76 0.20 -11.69 -11.25
CA ASP A 76 -0.11 -12.89 -12.06
C ASP A 76 0.52 -14.22 -11.58
N ASN A 77 1.29 -14.25 -10.49
CA ASN A 77 1.95 -15.45 -9.99
C ASN A 77 1.85 -15.59 -8.46
N GLU A 78 1.12 -16.62 -8.00
CA GLU A 78 0.97 -16.93 -6.58
C GLU A 78 2.31 -17.10 -5.82
N GLY A 79 3.34 -17.64 -6.50
CA GLY A 79 4.68 -17.78 -5.93
C GLY A 79 5.38 -16.43 -5.74
N HIS A 80 5.11 -15.46 -6.62
CA HIS A 80 5.61 -14.10 -6.47
C HIS A 80 4.92 -13.39 -5.31
N VAL A 81 3.59 -13.54 -5.14
CA VAL A 81 2.84 -12.97 -4.01
C VAL A 81 3.44 -13.39 -2.67
N ARG A 82 3.70 -14.69 -2.48
CA ARG A 82 4.32 -15.20 -1.24
C ARG A 82 5.72 -14.63 -1.03
N THR A 83 6.51 -14.55 -2.09
CA THR A 83 7.86 -13.96 -2.04
C THR A 83 7.77 -12.51 -1.61
N ILE A 84 6.91 -11.71 -2.24
CA ILE A 84 6.70 -10.29 -1.92
C ILE A 84 6.33 -10.12 -0.44
N LEU A 85 5.35 -10.88 0.07
CA LEU A 85 4.97 -10.81 1.49
C LEU A 85 6.14 -11.14 2.43
N GLN A 86 6.98 -12.10 2.07
CA GLN A 86 8.21 -12.41 2.83
C GLN A 86 9.22 -11.26 2.81
N LEU A 87 9.42 -10.61 1.65
CA LEU A 87 10.31 -9.45 1.52
C LEU A 87 9.82 -8.30 2.41
N LEU A 88 8.53 -7.97 2.32
CA LEU A 88 7.92 -6.88 3.08
C LEU A 88 8.00 -7.15 4.59
N ALA A 89 7.87 -8.41 5.00
CA ALA A 89 8.03 -8.78 6.39
C ALA A 89 9.47 -8.54 6.91
N GLU A 90 10.51 -8.46 6.05
CA GLU A 90 11.86 -8.08 6.49
C GLU A 90 11.97 -6.60 6.91
N ALA A 91 10.96 -5.77 6.66
CA ALA A 91 10.90 -4.40 7.16
C ALA A 91 11.05 -4.35 8.70
N ARG A 92 10.60 -5.39 9.43
CA ARG A 92 10.76 -5.52 10.88
C ARG A 92 12.22 -5.64 11.34
N LEU A 93 13.14 -5.99 10.44
CA LEU A 93 14.57 -6.11 10.73
C LEU A 93 15.25 -4.73 10.78
N LEU A 94 14.53 -3.64 10.48
CA LEU A 94 15.03 -2.28 10.52
C LEU A 94 14.94 -1.74 11.95
N THR A 95 16.07 -1.26 12.47
CA THR A 95 16.17 -0.67 13.81
C THR A 95 16.49 0.83 13.78
N THR A 96 17.05 1.32 12.67
CA THR A 96 17.46 2.72 12.49
C THR A 96 16.33 3.61 11.95
N VAL A 97 15.43 3.01 11.18
CA VAL A 97 14.27 3.67 10.57
C VAL A 97 13.04 2.80 10.78
N ARG A 98 11.86 3.43 10.78
CA ARG A 98 10.58 2.73 10.83
C ARG A 98 10.00 2.66 9.42
N LEU A 99 9.99 1.47 8.82
CA LEU A 99 9.27 1.24 7.57
C LEU A 99 7.92 0.59 7.87
N GLN A 100 6.83 1.32 7.63
CA GLN A 100 5.47 0.80 7.68
C GLN A 100 5.04 0.38 6.28
N VAL A 101 4.35 -0.74 6.18
CA VAL A 101 3.82 -1.25 4.92
C VAL A 101 2.30 -1.21 5.01
N PHE A 102 1.67 -0.52 4.08
CA PHE A 102 0.23 -0.53 3.87
C PHE A 102 -0.05 -1.26 2.57
N LEU A 103 -0.89 -2.29 2.63
CA LEU A 103 -1.15 -3.18 1.51
C LEU A 103 -2.65 -3.36 1.29
N THR A 104 -3.09 -3.23 0.05
CA THR A 104 -4.46 -3.55 -0.36
C THR A 104 -4.46 -4.82 -1.22
N SER A 105 -5.48 -5.65 -1.05
CA SER A 105 -5.69 -6.81 -1.92
C SER A 105 -7.06 -7.45 -1.73
N ARG A 106 -7.48 -8.26 -2.70
CA ARG A 106 -8.53 -9.27 -2.49
C ARG A 106 -8.04 -10.41 -1.58
N PRO A 107 -8.93 -11.04 -0.79
CA PRO A 107 -8.55 -12.07 0.20
C PRO A 107 -8.28 -13.45 -0.44
N GLU A 108 -7.44 -13.49 -1.49
CA GLU A 108 -7.07 -14.73 -2.17
C GLU A 108 -6.22 -15.63 -1.28
N VAL A 109 -6.25 -16.94 -1.55
CA VAL A 109 -5.61 -17.96 -0.71
C VAL A 109 -4.10 -17.73 -0.49
N PRO A 110 -3.29 -17.40 -1.51
CA PRO A 110 -1.86 -17.14 -1.33
C PRO A 110 -1.57 -15.93 -0.43
N ILE A 111 -2.40 -14.88 -0.54
CA ILE A 111 -2.27 -13.65 0.24
C ILE A 111 -2.58 -13.93 1.71
N ARG A 112 -3.73 -14.55 1.98
CA ARG A 112 -4.14 -14.91 3.35
C ARG A 112 -3.09 -15.77 4.04
N HIS A 113 -2.58 -16.80 3.37
CA HIS A 113 -1.53 -17.64 3.93
C HIS A 113 -0.23 -16.88 4.20
N GLY A 114 0.18 -15.99 3.28
CA GLY A 114 1.39 -15.19 3.46
C GLY A 114 1.28 -14.20 4.63
N ILE A 115 0.13 -13.54 4.79
CA ILE A 115 -0.15 -12.64 5.91
C ILE A 115 -0.19 -13.41 7.24
N HIS A 116 -0.90 -14.55 7.30
CA HIS A 116 -0.94 -15.39 8.51
C HIS A 116 0.41 -16.00 8.92
N ALA A 117 1.39 -16.04 8.01
CA ALA A 117 2.76 -16.45 8.34
C ALA A 117 3.55 -15.34 9.06
N ILE A 118 3.08 -14.09 9.03
CA ILE A 118 3.63 -12.97 9.78
C ILE A 118 3.04 -12.99 11.20
N PRO A 119 3.83 -12.76 12.26
CA PRO A 119 3.30 -12.69 13.62
C PRO A 119 2.18 -11.64 13.74
N GLN A 120 1.07 -11.99 14.41
CA GLN A 120 -0.08 -11.08 14.60
C GLN A 120 0.30 -9.76 15.29
N ALA A 121 1.32 -9.77 16.15
CA ALA A 121 1.81 -8.56 16.80
C ALA A 121 2.48 -7.56 15.84
N GLU A 122 2.80 -7.99 14.62
CA GLU A 122 3.56 -7.23 13.62
C GLU A 122 2.71 -6.80 12.42
N HIS A 123 1.42 -7.17 12.37
CA HIS A 123 0.52 -6.75 11.31
C HIS A 123 -0.89 -6.50 11.84
N GLN A 124 -1.63 -5.65 11.12
CA GLN A 124 -3.03 -5.36 11.40
C GLN A 124 -3.84 -5.63 10.14
N ASP A 125 -4.82 -6.52 10.25
CA ASP A 125 -5.74 -6.81 9.17
C ASP A 125 -6.99 -5.93 9.27
N PHE A 126 -7.42 -5.39 8.15
CA PHE A 126 -8.69 -4.67 8.05
C PHE A 126 -9.52 -5.26 6.90
N VAL A 127 -10.58 -5.96 7.25
CA VAL A 127 -11.46 -6.63 6.29
C VAL A 127 -12.60 -5.69 5.92
N LEU A 128 -12.55 -5.11 4.72
CA LEU A 128 -13.50 -4.09 4.27
C LEU A 128 -14.97 -4.58 4.22
N HIS A 129 -15.21 -5.87 4.01
CA HIS A 129 -16.57 -6.42 3.94
C HIS A 129 -17.14 -6.84 5.31
N ASP A 130 -16.38 -6.70 6.40
CA ASP A 130 -16.82 -6.99 7.77
C ASP A 130 -17.19 -5.70 8.55
N ILE A 131 -17.39 -4.60 7.81
CA ILE A 131 -17.85 -3.33 8.38
C ILE A 131 -19.34 -3.44 8.70
N GLN A 132 -19.77 -2.86 9.82
CA GLN A 132 -21.17 -2.90 10.24
C GLN A 132 -22.08 -2.33 9.14
N PRO A 133 -23.18 -3.01 8.76
CA PRO A 133 -24.09 -2.54 7.73
C PRO A 133 -24.66 -1.14 8.00
N ALA A 134 -24.78 -0.75 9.27
CA ALA A 134 -25.20 0.60 9.65
C ALA A 134 -24.21 1.69 9.17
N ILE A 135 -22.91 1.42 9.25
CA ILE A 135 -21.85 2.33 8.78
C ILE A 135 -21.87 2.37 7.25
N ILE A 136 -21.90 1.21 6.59
CA ILE A 136 -21.97 1.11 5.12
C ILE A 136 -23.18 1.89 4.58
N ASN A 137 -24.36 1.64 5.15
CA ASN A 137 -25.58 2.32 4.73
C ASN A 137 -25.54 3.83 4.98
N HIS A 138 -24.90 4.27 6.07
CA HIS A 138 -24.74 5.68 6.36
C HIS A 138 -23.81 6.36 5.34
N ASP A 139 -22.65 5.77 5.06
CA ASP A 139 -21.68 6.30 4.10
C ASP A 139 -22.26 6.36 2.68
N ILE A 140 -22.98 5.31 2.25
CA ILE A 140 -23.70 5.30 0.96
C ILE A 140 -24.76 6.40 0.93
N SER A 141 -25.50 6.62 2.03
CA SER A 141 -26.50 7.69 2.11
C SER A 141 -25.86 9.06 1.92
N LEU A 142 -24.78 9.34 2.67
CA LEU A 142 -24.05 10.60 2.57
C LEU A 142 -23.51 10.82 1.15
N PHE A 143 -22.92 9.79 0.54
CA PHE A 143 -22.41 9.86 -0.83
C PHE A 143 -23.52 10.21 -1.83
N LEU A 144 -24.66 9.51 -1.76
CA LEU A 144 -25.79 9.73 -2.66
C LEU A 144 -26.42 11.11 -2.46
N GLU A 145 -26.67 11.51 -1.21
CA GLU A 145 -27.23 12.82 -0.87
C GLU A 145 -26.33 13.95 -1.39
N TYR A 146 -25.02 13.84 -1.17
CA TYR A 146 -24.04 14.82 -1.62
C TYR A 146 -24.02 14.95 -3.15
N HIS A 147 -23.81 13.85 -3.87
CA HIS A 147 -23.65 13.89 -5.32
C HIS A 147 -24.95 14.19 -6.07
N LEU A 148 -26.09 13.66 -5.61
CA LEU A 148 -27.38 13.99 -6.21
C LEU A 148 -27.78 15.45 -5.91
N GLY A 149 -27.38 15.99 -4.75
CA GLY A 149 -27.54 17.40 -4.43
C GLY A 149 -26.75 18.31 -5.40
N ILE A 150 -25.50 17.95 -5.71
CA ILE A 150 -24.69 18.66 -6.73
C ILE A 150 -25.41 18.65 -8.08
N ILE A 151 -25.88 17.47 -8.53
CA ILE A 151 -26.64 17.35 -9.79
C ILE A 151 -27.90 18.22 -9.76
N GLY A 152 -28.62 18.26 -8.63
CA GLY A 152 -29.79 19.11 -8.47
C GLY A 152 -29.48 20.59 -8.69
N GLN A 153 -28.36 21.06 -8.14
CA GLN A 153 -27.93 22.45 -8.29
C GLN A 153 -27.49 22.76 -9.71
N GLU A 154 -26.66 21.91 -10.31
CA GLU A 154 -26.14 22.11 -11.68
C GLU A 154 -27.25 22.18 -12.72
N TRP A 155 -28.27 21.33 -12.57
CA TRP A 155 -29.38 21.22 -13.51
C TRP A 155 -30.60 22.04 -13.11
N THR A 156 -30.50 22.83 -12.03
CA THR A 156 -31.60 23.66 -11.47
C THR A 156 -32.88 22.83 -11.29
N LEU A 157 -32.73 21.62 -10.74
CA LEU A 157 -33.84 20.73 -10.48
C LEU A 157 -34.66 21.25 -9.29
N GLU A 158 -35.90 20.74 -9.18
CA GLU A 158 -36.81 21.13 -8.11
C GLU A 158 -36.21 20.94 -6.72
N SER A 159 -36.67 21.70 -5.73
CA SER A 159 -36.20 21.62 -4.35
C SER A 159 -36.40 20.23 -3.71
N GLU A 160 -37.30 19.42 -4.27
CA GLU A 160 -37.55 18.03 -3.85
C GLU A 160 -36.59 17.03 -4.50
N TRP A 161 -35.60 17.49 -5.27
CA TRP A 161 -34.58 16.64 -5.86
C TRP A 161 -33.35 16.45 -4.93
N PRO A 162 -32.88 15.20 -4.75
CA PRO A 162 -33.60 13.95 -4.99
C PRO A 162 -34.64 13.73 -3.88
N SER A 163 -35.78 13.11 -4.22
CA SER A 163 -36.77 12.83 -3.17
C SER A 163 -36.24 11.80 -2.18
N ASP A 164 -36.62 11.94 -0.91
CA ASP A 164 -36.32 10.96 0.16
C ASP A 164 -36.65 9.51 -0.24
N LYS A 165 -37.70 9.33 -1.04
CA LYS A 165 -38.13 8.01 -1.50
C LYS A 165 -37.10 7.38 -2.44
N VAL A 166 -36.52 8.17 -3.34
CA VAL A 166 -35.47 7.72 -4.28
C VAL A 166 -34.19 7.41 -3.52
N LEU A 167 -33.77 8.27 -2.59
CA LEU A 167 -32.60 8.03 -1.75
C LEU A 167 -32.72 6.73 -0.95
N ARG A 168 -33.89 6.46 -0.35
CA ARG A 168 -34.13 5.21 0.39
C ARG A 168 -34.07 3.97 -0.49
N GLN A 169 -34.55 4.04 -1.73
CA GLN A 169 -34.49 2.91 -2.68
C GLN A 169 -33.03 2.60 -3.09
N LEU A 170 -32.24 3.64 -3.36
CA LEU A 170 -30.85 3.49 -3.77
C LEU A 170 -29.96 2.94 -2.66
N ARG A 171 -30.27 3.22 -1.38
CA ARG A 171 -29.57 2.65 -0.23
C ARG A 171 -29.84 1.15 0.00
N SER A 172 -30.98 0.64 -0.45
CA SER A 172 -31.42 -0.73 -0.15
C SER A 172 -31.01 -1.78 -1.19
N SER A 173 -30.25 -1.40 -2.21
CA SER A 173 -29.75 -2.29 -3.27
C SER A 173 -28.35 -2.79 -2.96
#